data_AF-A0AAU4KYY0-F1
#
_entry.id   AF-A0AAU4KYY0-F1
#
_cell.length_a   1.000
_cell.length_b   1.000
_cell.length_c   1.000
_cell.angle_alpha   90.00
_cell.angle_beta   90.00
_cell.angle_gamma   90.00
#
_symmetry.space_group_name_H-M   'P 1'
#
loop_
_entity.id
_entity.type
_entity.pdbx_description
1 polymer ?
#
loop_
_entity_poly.entity_id
_entity_poly.type
_entity_poly.pdbx_seq_one_letter_code
_entity_poly.pdbx_strand_id
1 'polypeptide(L)'
;MTSATVRIAALIRDAGTTQDIEDRAELLRTEIGLAGVTIAEPILELALCFHHAVLGANHAVSASITRLNNLTRSGDYAYYVDIAHFMAGLPLDAPSPARWPDGEQQTRERWRTLVTARRGHPNTAR
;
A
#
# COMPACT_ATOMS: atom_id res chain seq x y z
N MET A 1 -13.59 -3.46 -15.08
CA MET A 1 -12.59 -2.60 -14.40
C MET A 1 -13.31 -1.34 -13.93
N THR A 2 -13.30 -1.03 -12.63
CA THR A 2 -14.05 0.12 -12.09
C THR A 2 -13.19 1.40 -12.13
N SER A 3 -13.82 2.57 -12.06
CA SER A 3 -13.13 3.88 -11.98
C SER A 3 -12.14 3.93 -10.82
N ALA A 4 -12.49 3.34 -9.66
CA ALA A 4 -11.63 3.26 -8.49
C ALA A 4 -10.32 2.50 -8.78
N THR A 5 -10.38 1.34 -9.43
CA THR A 5 -9.17 0.56 -9.76
C THR A 5 -8.19 1.34 -10.63
N VAL A 6 -8.70 2.10 -11.62
CA VAL A 6 -7.84 2.93 -12.51
C VAL A 6 -7.16 4.05 -11.72
N ARG A 7 -7.88 4.71 -10.82
CA ARG A 7 -7.33 5.80 -10.00
C ARG A 7 -6.33 5.30 -8.98
N ILE A 8 -6.56 4.14 -8.35
CA ILE A 8 -5.57 3.50 -7.46
C ILE A 8 -4.31 3.16 -8.26
N ALA A 9 -4.42 2.61 -9.47
CA ALA A 9 -3.27 2.32 -10.31
C ALA A 9 -2.45 3.57 -10.66
N ALA A 10 -3.11 4.71 -10.88
CA ALA A 10 -2.44 5.99 -11.06
C ALA A 10 -1.68 6.44 -9.79
N LEU A 11 -2.25 6.28 -8.60
CA LEU A 11 -1.55 6.56 -7.34
C LEU A 11 -0.31 5.68 -7.16
N ILE A 12 -0.40 4.38 -7.49
CA ILE A 12 0.75 3.46 -7.43
C ILE A 12 1.84 3.85 -8.44
N ARG A 13 1.45 4.31 -9.63
CA ARG A 13 2.39 4.81 -10.63
C ARG A 13 3.17 6.02 -10.11
N ASP A 14 2.49 6.95 -9.48
CA ASP A 14 3.04 8.23 -9.03
C ASP A 14 3.69 8.14 -7.63
N ALA A 15 3.60 6.99 -6.98
CA ALA A 15 4.12 6.76 -5.62
C ALA A 15 5.59 7.20 -5.47
N GLY A 16 5.83 8.07 -4.49
CA GLY A 16 7.15 8.64 -4.20
C GLY A 16 7.58 9.81 -5.10
N THR A 17 6.78 10.22 -6.09
CA THR A 17 7.17 11.29 -7.02
C THR A 17 6.34 12.56 -6.88
N THR A 18 5.03 12.43 -6.70
CA THR A 18 4.11 13.59 -6.67
C THR A 18 3.66 13.89 -5.24
N GLN A 19 3.60 15.18 -4.90
CA GLN A 19 3.22 15.64 -3.55
C GLN A 19 1.72 15.58 -3.28
N ASP A 20 0.87 15.48 -4.32
CA ASP A 20 -0.59 15.53 -4.24
C ASP A 20 -1.27 14.16 -3.99
N ILE A 21 -0.48 13.11 -3.76
CA ILE A 21 -0.99 11.73 -3.65
C ILE A 21 -1.92 11.57 -2.45
N GLU A 22 -1.62 12.22 -1.33
CA GLU A 22 -2.45 12.17 -0.13
C GLU A 22 -3.83 12.81 -0.39
N ASP A 23 -3.86 13.99 -0.99
CA ASP A 23 -5.11 14.70 -1.35
C ASP A 23 -5.96 13.87 -2.33
N ARG A 24 -5.32 13.32 -3.38
CA ARG A 24 -5.99 12.46 -4.37
C ARG A 24 -6.54 11.19 -3.73
N ALA A 25 -5.83 10.62 -2.76
CA ALA A 25 -6.27 9.45 -2.02
C ALA A 25 -7.41 9.77 -1.06
N GLU A 26 -7.41 10.93 -0.40
CA GLU A 26 -8.52 11.37 0.46
C GLU A 26 -9.82 11.55 -0.34
N LEU A 27 -9.74 12.23 -1.49
CA LEU A 27 -10.87 12.38 -2.40
C LEU A 27 -11.39 11.01 -2.86
N LEU A 28 -10.50 10.13 -3.30
CA LEU A 28 -10.86 8.78 -3.75
C LEU A 28 -11.47 7.93 -2.62
N ARG A 29 -10.98 8.06 -1.38
CA ARG A 29 -11.54 7.37 -0.22
C ARG A 29 -12.99 7.79 0.04
N THR A 30 -13.27 9.09 -0.05
CA THR A 30 -14.63 9.63 0.08
C THR A 30 -15.55 9.06 -0.99
N GLU A 31 -15.11 9.05 -2.24
CA GLU A 31 -15.89 8.49 -3.36
C GLU A 31 -16.14 6.99 -3.23
N ILE A 32 -15.13 6.22 -2.81
CA ILE A 32 -15.27 4.78 -2.55
C ILE A 32 -16.32 4.53 -1.46
N GLY A 33 -16.27 5.29 -0.37
CA GLY A 33 -17.22 5.18 0.73
C GLY A 33 -18.66 5.50 0.30
N LEU A 34 -18.85 6.56 -0.51
CA LEU A 34 -20.15 6.90 -1.09
C LEU A 34 -20.69 5.84 -2.05
N ALA A 35 -19.80 5.19 -2.82
CA ALA A 35 -20.16 4.15 -3.76
C ALA A 35 -20.37 2.77 -3.11
N GLY A 36 -19.97 2.59 -1.84
CA GLY A 36 -20.07 1.32 -1.11
C GLY A 36 -19.18 0.21 -1.68
N VAL A 37 -18.07 0.56 -2.36
CA VAL A 37 -17.19 -0.43 -2.99
C VAL A 37 -16.16 -0.93 -1.98
N THR A 38 -16.57 -1.88 -1.13
CA THR A 38 -15.81 -2.33 0.06
C THR A 38 -14.37 -2.79 -0.24
N ILE A 39 -14.13 -3.44 -1.39
CA ILE A 39 -12.78 -3.92 -1.74
C ILE A 39 -11.82 -2.78 -2.13
N ALA A 40 -12.32 -1.63 -2.56
CA ALA A 40 -11.45 -0.56 -3.04
C ALA A 40 -10.73 0.17 -1.89
N GLU A 41 -11.29 0.18 -0.69
CA GLU A 41 -10.69 0.80 0.50
C GLU A 41 -9.36 0.15 0.92
N PRO A 42 -9.26 -1.19 1.14
CA PRO A 42 -7.99 -1.82 1.50
C PRO A 42 -6.95 -1.74 0.37
N ILE A 43 -7.37 -1.75 -0.90
CA ILE A 43 -6.43 -1.57 -2.03
C ILE A 43 -5.87 -0.13 -2.04
N LEU A 44 -6.71 0.88 -1.80
CA LEU A 44 -6.27 2.26 -1.69
C LEU A 44 -5.29 2.44 -0.53
N GLU A 45 -5.59 1.88 0.64
CA GLU A 45 -4.72 1.99 1.81
C GLU A 45 -3.38 1.26 1.61
N LEU A 46 -3.38 0.11 0.91
CA LEU A 46 -2.14 -0.56 0.50
C LEU A 46 -1.30 0.31 -0.45
N ALA A 47 -1.94 1.03 -1.38
CA ALA A 47 -1.24 1.97 -2.27
C ALA A 47 -0.59 3.13 -1.49
N LEU A 48 -1.24 3.63 -0.44
CA LEU A 48 -0.65 4.63 0.46
C LEU A 48 0.52 4.06 1.27
N CYS A 49 0.40 2.83 1.77
CA CYS A 49 1.54 2.15 2.41
C CYS A 49 2.75 2.09 1.47
N PHE A 50 2.54 1.75 0.19
CA PHE A 50 3.60 1.75 -0.82
C PHE A 50 4.19 3.15 -1.02
N HIS A 51 3.37 4.18 -1.20
CA HIS A 51 3.83 5.57 -1.34
C HIS A 51 4.70 6.03 -0.16
N HIS A 52 4.22 5.86 1.07
CA HIS A 52 4.98 6.25 2.27
C HIS A 52 6.25 5.41 2.45
N ALA A 53 6.20 4.12 2.12
CA ALA A 53 7.38 3.26 2.12
C ALA A 53 8.42 3.75 1.11
N VAL A 54 8.03 4.16 -0.09
CA VAL A 54 8.95 4.74 -1.09
C VAL A 54 9.58 6.03 -0.57
N LEU A 55 8.79 6.95 0.00
CA LEU A 55 9.29 8.19 0.62
C LEU A 55 10.18 7.97 1.84
N GLY A 56 10.14 6.79 2.47
CA GLY A 56 10.82 6.54 3.75
C GLY A 56 10.13 7.23 4.94
N ALA A 57 8.85 7.57 4.80
CA ALA A 57 8.06 8.24 5.83
C ALA A 57 7.54 7.22 6.87
N ASN A 58 8.41 6.80 7.80
CA ASN A 58 8.14 5.73 8.76
C ASN A 58 6.86 5.94 9.61
N HIS A 59 6.60 7.18 10.03
CA HIS A 59 5.37 7.49 10.78
C HIS A 59 4.11 7.36 9.92
N ALA A 60 4.16 7.84 8.67
CA ALA A 60 3.03 7.78 7.76
C ALA A 60 2.71 6.34 7.33
N VAL A 61 3.74 5.53 7.01
CA VAL A 61 3.52 4.11 6.66
C VAL A 61 2.94 3.33 7.85
N SER A 62 3.37 3.61 9.09
CA SER A 62 2.81 2.96 10.29
C SER A 62 1.34 3.34 10.52
N ALA A 63 0.99 4.60 10.28
CA ALA A 63 -0.40 5.06 10.35
C ALA A 63 -1.27 4.38 9.28
N SER A 64 -0.78 4.26 8.04
CA SER A 64 -1.48 3.55 6.97
C SER A 64 -1.61 2.04 7.23
N ILE A 65 -0.58 1.40 7.78
CA ILE A 65 -0.67 -0.01 8.22
C ILE A 65 -1.78 -0.19 9.27
N THR A 66 -1.88 0.73 10.23
CA THR A 66 -2.94 0.68 11.26
C THR A 66 -4.33 0.80 10.63
N ARG A 67 -4.50 1.71 9.66
CA ARG A 67 -5.77 1.86 8.92
C ARG A 67 -6.08 0.61 8.10
N LEU A 68 -5.09 0.06 7.40
CA LEU A 68 -5.23 -1.15 6.60
C LEU A 68 -5.62 -2.36 7.46
N ASN A 69 -5.03 -2.50 8.64
CA ASN A 69 -5.39 -3.54 9.61
C ASN A 69 -6.84 -3.39 10.10
N ASN A 70 -7.31 -2.15 10.30
CA ASN A 70 -8.71 -1.91 10.65
C ASN A 70 -9.68 -2.28 9.52
N LEU A 71 -9.33 -1.97 8.27
CA LEU A 71 -10.13 -2.31 7.08
C LEU A 71 -10.20 -3.82 6.82
N THR A 72 -9.17 -4.56 7.21
CA THR A 72 -9.01 -6.00 6.94
C THR A 72 -9.29 -6.87 8.17
N ARG A 73 -9.88 -6.30 9.23
CA ARG A 73 -10.14 -7.00 10.50
C ARG A 73 -11.07 -8.21 10.36
N SER A 74 -11.93 -8.26 9.34
CA SER A 74 -12.77 -9.44 9.06
C SER A 74 -11.95 -10.66 8.63
N GLY A 75 -10.67 -10.48 8.31
CA GLY A 75 -9.79 -11.49 7.73
C GLY A 75 -9.67 -11.36 6.21
N ASP A 76 -10.63 -10.71 5.56
CA ASP A 76 -10.55 -10.42 4.13
C ASP A 76 -9.38 -9.50 3.84
N TYR A 77 -8.53 -9.91 2.89
CA TYR A 77 -7.34 -9.15 2.50
C TYR A 77 -6.34 -8.92 3.64
N ALA A 78 -6.39 -9.66 4.75
CA ALA A 78 -5.44 -9.53 5.87
C ALA A 78 -3.96 -9.64 5.42
N TYR A 79 -3.68 -10.42 4.38
CA TYR A 79 -2.34 -10.52 3.78
C TYR A 79 -1.81 -9.20 3.19
N TYR A 80 -2.65 -8.19 2.95
CA TYR A 80 -2.21 -6.84 2.59
C TYR A 80 -1.44 -6.16 3.73
N VAL A 81 -1.79 -6.46 4.98
CA VAL A 81 -1.04 -5.96 6.16
C VAL A 81 0.38 -6.53 6.14
N ASP A 82 0.54 -7.82 5.83
CA ASP A 82 1.86 -8.45 5.70
C ASP A 82 2.68 -7.80 4.59
N ILE A 83 2.06 -7.60 3.42
CA ILE A 83 2.70 -6.90 2.29
C ILE A 83 3.12 -5.48 2.69
N ALA A 84 2.30 -4.74 3.43
CA ALA A 84 2.64 -3.40 3.89
C ALA A 84 3.84 -3.39 4.84
N HIS A 85 3.93 -4.35 5.78
CA HIS A 85 5.12 -4.52 6.62
C HIS A 85 6.35 -4.90 5.79
N PHE A 86 6.19 -5.79 4.80
CA PHE A 86 7.27 -6.17 3.91
C PHE A 86 7.78 -4.98 3.09
N MET A 87 6.89 -4.15 2.54
CA MET A 87 7.26 -2.92 1.84
C MET A 87 8.02 -1.96 2.75
N ALA A 88 7.54 -1.77 3.98
CA ALA A 88 8.14 -0.88 4.97
C ALA A 88 9.45 -1.42 5.57
N GLY A 89 9.71 -2.72 5.48
CA GLY A 89 10.84 -3.37 6.14
C GLY A 89 10.64 -3.52 7.64
N LEU A 90 9.38 -3.63 8.06
CA LEU A 90 8.98 -3.80 9.45
C LEU A 90 8.81 -5.29 9.77
N PRO A 91 9.04 -5.69 11.04
CA PRO A 91 8.66 -7.02 11.50
C PRO A 91 7.13 -7.18 11.46
N LEU A 92 6.65 -8.41 11.36
CA LEU A 92 5.23 -8.70 11.57
C LEU A 92 4.97 -8.82 13.07
N ASP A 93 3.84 -8.33 13.55
CA ASP A 93 3.42 -8.46 14.95
C ASP A 93 3.02 -9.91 15.30
N ALA A 94 2.57 -10.67 14.30
CA ALA A 94 2.21 -12.07 14.40
C ALA A 94 2.69 -12.82 13.13
N PRO A 95 2.86 -14.16 13.19
CA PRO A 95 3.15 -14.94 12.00
C PRO A 95 2.12 -14.69 10.90
N SER A 96 2.58 -14.59 9.65
CA SER A 96 1.70 -14.40 8.51
C SER A 96 0.69 -15.55 8.42
N PRO A 97 -0.63 -15.27 8.37
CA PRO A 97 -1.64 -16.30 8.14
C PRO A 97 -1.66 -16.76 6.67
N ALA A 98 -0.97 -16.06 5.78
CA ALA A 98 -0.97 -16.33 4.35
C ALA A 98 0.07 -17.41 3.98
N ARG A 99 -0.31 -18.28 3.03
CA ARG A 99 0.62 -19.21 2.41
C ARG A 99 1.28 -18.54 1.19
N TRP A 100 2.51 -18.08 1.36
CA TRP A 100 3.28 -17.45 0.30
C TRP A 100 3.83 -18.48 -0.69
N PRO A 101 3.63 -18.34 -2.02
CA PRO A 101 4.05 -19.32 -3.01
C PRO A 101 5.55 -19.64 -2.99
N ASP A 102 6.37 -18.61 -2.77
CA ASP A 102 7.83 -18.72 -2.74
C ASP A 102 8.41 -18.67 -1.30
N GLY A 103 7.55 -18.76 -0.29
CA GLY A 103 7.90 -18.54 1.11
C GLY A 103 7.87 -17.07 1.53
N GLU A 104 7.68 -16.83 2.83
CA GLU A 104 7.53 -15.49 3.40
C GLU A 104 8.77 -14.63 3.16
N GLN A 105 9.96 -15.18 3.44
CA GLN A 105 11.22 -14.43 3.35
C GLN A 105 11.50 -13.93 1.92
N GLN A 106 11.32 -14.80 0.93
CA GLN A 106 11.54 -14.41 -0.46
C GLN A 106 10.49 -13.37 -0.92
N THR A 107 9.24 -13.52 -0.47
CA THR A 107 8.20 -12.53 -0.75
C THR A 107 8.52 -11.18 -0.11
N ARG A 108 8.98 -11.17 1.14
CA ARG A 108 9.43 -9.98 1.87
C ARG A 108 10.56 -9.26 1.12
N GLU A 109 11.58 -10.00 0.68
CA GLU A 109 12.72 -9.47 -0.05
C GLU A 109 12.32 -8.85 -1.40
N ARG A 110 11.38 -9.47 -2.13
CA ARG A 110 10.86 -8.92 -3.39
C ARG A 110 10.15 -7.59 -3.18
N TRP A 111 9.27 -7.50 -2.17
CA TRP A 111 8.59 -6.24 -1.84
C TRP A 111 9.57 -5.14 -1.40
N ARG A 112 10.59 -5.51 -0.59
CA ARG A 112 11.66 -4.56 -0.23
C ARG A 112 12.44 -4.07 -1.43
N THR A 113 12.84 -4.98 -2.30
CA THR A 113 13.57 -4.65 -3.53
C THR A 113 12.76 -3.69 -4.39
N LEU A 114 11.45 -3.91 -4.54
CA LEU A 114 10.58 -3.03 -5.29
C LEU A 114 10.54 -1.60 -4.71
N VAL A 115 10.35 -1.45 -3.40
CA VAL A 115 10.31 -0.15 -2.72
C VAL A 115 11.65 0.57 -2.85
N THR A 116 12.76 -0.14 -2.61
CA THR A 116 14.11 0.43 -2.72
C THR A 116 14.43 0.84 -4.15
N ALA A 117 14.09 0.01 -5.14
CA ALA A 117 14.27 0.35 -6.55
C ALA A 117 13.48 1.60 -6.94
N ARG A 118 12.25 1.74 -6.44
CA ARG A 118 11.44 2.93 -6.70
C ARG A 118 12.01 4.19 -6.03
N ARG A 119 12.49 4.08 -4.78
CA ARG A 119 13.14 5.19 -4.07
C ARG A 119 14.41 5.68 -4.80
N GLY A 120 15.17 4.75 -5.40
CA GLY A 120 16.39 5.05 -6.15
C GLY A 120 16.16 5.61 -7.56
N HIS A 121 14.92 5.64 -8.06
CA HIS A 121 14.56 6.24 -9.34
C HIS A 121 13.82 7.57 -9.12
N PRO A 122 14.51 8.68 -8.83
CA PRO A 122 13.92 10.00 -8.96
C PRO A 122 13.51 10.15 -10.42
N ASN A 123 12.21 10.17 -10.69
CA ASN A 123 11.68 10.24 -12.04
C ASN A 123 12.27 11.49 -12.71
N THR A 124 13.15 11.29 -13.68
CA THR A 124 13.66 12.35 -14.55
C THR A 124 12.59 12.61 -15.60
N ALA A 125 11.43 13.09 -15.17
CA ALA A 125 10.37 13.56 -16.04
C ALA A 125 10.26 15.06 -15.88
N ARG A 126 10.86 15.76 -16.85
CA ARG A 126 10.59 17.17 -17.19
C ARG A 126 9.18 17.34 -17.71
#